data_AF-A0A957P4C6-F1
#
_entry.id   AF-A0A957P4C6-F1
#
_cell.length_a   1.000
_cell.length_b   1.000
_cell.length_c   1.000
_cell.angle_alpha   90.00
_cell.angle_beta   90.00
_cell.angle_gamma   90.00
#
_symmetry.space_group_name_H-M   'P 1'
#
loop_
_entity.id
_entity.type
_entity.pdbx_description
1 polymer ?
#
loop_
_entity_poly.entity_id
_entity_poly.type
_entity_poly.pdbx_seq_one_letter_code
_entity_poly.pdbx_strand_id
1 'polypeptide(L)'
;LQDESGRAIPYPDFVLFNGGTLVPSLLRDRMKEVVGDWFAQDAGTDWLPVELHNPQPELAVGMGAAYFGLVRLGMGVRVGSGSPRSFYVGVETDAGASPTEHPAVCVIPRGVEEGFEARLSELSFQVRTNQPVAFQLYSSSTRLGDKLGDVVQLPTAEVTVLPPINTVLRYGRRAAAVDLPVQLGVRLTEIGTLEVWCEAQQSEHRWQLQFDVRQVVNDPDAVPGLTETIDQALVEGAQALIRHTFGAEARPDEFPPERLRRALEEKLTVAKEDWPTTLIRTLADELLEAMDGRAITAEHEARWLNLLGFCLRPGYGAPVDDWRIKRIWQLHFQGLTFPRQTQNRTEWWIFWRRVAGGLKAGHQMEIYNGVRSYLVSGAKQKRRNNPMFPSKLSAGEELEIWLALASLEWLPVQAKVELGRTLLAQLGKGTPKSQQLWALSRFGARVPVYGPLDRLIPATEAQAWLQKLLALNLEPNSATAHALVLLARLTGDRARDVSSEMREQVTQWLHRAPDDAFKRAQMLELLHNAHSTLDQEEQDWLFGEALPAGLSFSHAE
;
A
#
# COMPACT_ATOMS: atom_id res chain seq x y z
N LEU A 1 25.17 -21.61 -31.54
CA LEU A 1 24.17 -22.66 -31.90
C LEU A 1 24.79 -23.71 -32.82
N GLN A 2 25.00 -23.43 -34.11
CA GLN A 2 25.44 -24.46 -35.05
C GLN A 2 26.82 -25.08 -34.68
N ASP A 3 27.73 -24.27 -34.13
CA ASP A 3 29.03 -24.74 -33.62
C ASP A 3 28.96 -25.55 -32.30
N GLU A 4 27.81 -25.54 -31.62
CA GLU A 4 27.62 -26.10 -30.28
C GLU A 4 26.68 -27.33 -30.27
N SER A 5 25.66 -27.32 -31.14
CA SER A 5 24.63 -28.37 -31.26
C SER A 5 24.53 -28.98 -32.65
N GLY A 6 25.27 -28.48 -33.64
CA GLY A 6 25.18 -28.92 -35.04
C GLY A 6 23.90 -28.48 -35.76
N ARG A 7 22.96 -27.79 -35.09
CA ARG A 7 21.65 -27.42 -35.64
C ARG A 7 21.64 -26.01 -36.22
N ALA A 8 20.92 -25.84 -37.33
CA ALA A 8 20.62 -24.53 -37.91
C ALA A 8 19.48 -23.79 -37.19
N ILE A 9 18.55 -24.52 -36.57
CA ILE A 9 17.34 -23.99 -35.91
C ILE A 9 17.25 -24.56 -34.49
N PRO A 10 16.94 -23.75 -33.46
CA PRO A 10 16.85 -24.21 -32.07
C PRO A 10 15.47 -24.81 -31.75
N TYR A 11 15.46 -26.06 -31.31
CA TYR A 11 14.30 -26.74 -30.70
C TYR A 11 14.72 -27.47 -29.41
N PRO A 12 13.83 -27.65 -28.41
CA PRO A 12 14.20 -28.04 -27.06
C PRO A 12 14.31 -29.57 -26.89
N ASP A 13 15.52 -30.11 -26.75
CA ASP A 13 15.77 -31.55 -26.54
C ASP A 13 15.04 -32.15 -25.33
N PHE A 14 14.85 -31.34 -24.28
CA PHE A 14 14.40 -31.79 -22.97
C PHE A 14 13.28 -30.90 -22.43
N VAL A 15 12.30 -31.50 -21.75
CA VAL A 15 11.25 -30.79 -20.99
C VAL A 15 11.19 -31.34 -19.56
N LEU A 16 11.21 -30.43 -18.58
CA LEU A 16 11.03 -30.72 -17.17
C LEU A 16 9.67 -30.19 -16.70
N PHE A 17 8.86 -31.04 -16.09
CA PHE A 17 7.54 -30.67 -15.58
C PHE A 17 7.57 -30.44 -14.07
N ASN A 18 7.00 -29.31 -13.63
CA ASN A 18 6.97 -28.86 -12.23
C ASN A 18 5.57 -28.33 -11.88
N GLY A 19 5.15 -28.49 -10.62
CA GLY A 19 3.83 -28.10 -10.11
C GLY A 19 2.83 -29.26 -10.07
N GLY A 20 1.96 -29.28 -9.05
CA GLY A 20 1.06 -30.40 -8.78
C GLY A 20 0.05 -30.73 -9.89
N THR A 21 -0.33 -29.74 -10.70
CA THR A 21 -1.18 -29.92 -11.88
C THR A 21 -0.57 -30.86 -12.92
N LEU A 22 0.77 -31.04 -12.92
CA LEU A 22 1.51 -31.82 -13.92
C LEU A 22 1.88 -33.23 -13.41
N VAL A 23 1.37 -33.65 -12.24
CA VAL A 23 1.51 -35.02 -11.71
C VAL A 23 0.81 -36.08 -12.61
N PRO A 24 -0.39 -35.85 -13.19
CA PRO A 24 -0.98 -36.77 -14.16
C PRO A 24 -0.22 -36.75 -15.49
N SER A 25 0.15 -37.92 -16.02
CA SER A 25 0.93 -37.99 -17.28
C SER A 25 0.17 -37.41 -18.47
N LEU A 26 -1.15 -37.63 -18.55
CA LEU A 26 -2.03 -37.16 -19.64
C LEU A 26 -1.83 -35.68 -20.02
N LEU A 27 -1.57 -34.80 -19.04
CA LEU A 27 -1.30 -33.38 -19.30
C LEU A 27 0.14 -33.15 -19.81
N ARG A 28 1.13 -33.89 -19.27
CA ARG A 28 2.53 -33.83 -19.73
C ARG A 28 2.66 -34.37 -21.15
N ASP A 29 2.03 -35.51 -21.42
CA ASP A 29 2.00 -36.16 -22.73
C ASP A 29 1.34 -35.24 -23.77
N ARG A 30 0.17 -34.64 -23.48
CA ARG A 30 -0.44 -33.66 -24.40
C ARG A 30 0.38 -32.38 -24.56
N MET A 31 1.13 -31.94 -23.53
CA MET A 31 2.06 -30.83 -23.66
C MET A 31 3.27 -31.17 -24.55
N LYS A 32 3.80 -32.40 -24.46
CA LYS A 32 4.88 -32.89 -25.35
C LYS A 32 4.40 -32.93 -26.81
N GLU A 33 3.18 -33.43 -27.07
CA GLU A 33 2.57 -33.40 -28.41
C GLU A 33 2.51 -31.97 -28.98
N VAL A 34 1.99 -31.00 -28.20
CA VAL A 34 1.88 -29.60 -28.65
C VAL A 34 3.25 -28.95 -28.89
N VAL A 35 4.27 -29.30 -28.10
CA VAL A 35 5.66 -28.84 -28.36
C VAL A 35 6.24 -29.52 -29.61
N GLY A 36 5.92 -30.78 -29.87
CA GLY A 36 6.25 -31.47 -31.13
C GLY A 36 5.63 -30.77 -32.34
N ASP A 37 4.32 -30.48 -32.28
CA ASP A 37 3.58 -29.76 -33.33
C ASP A 37 4.25 -28.42 -33.71
N TRP A 38 4.81 -27.68 -32.73
CA TRP A 38 5.50 -26.40 -32.96
C TRP A 38 6.81 -26.52 -33.75
N PHE A 39 7.53 -27.63 -33.62
CA PHE A 39 8.84 -27.85 -34.25
C PHE A 39 8.81 -28.93 -35.34
N ALA A 40 7.64 -29.42 -35.75
CA ALA A 40 7.48 -30.50 -36.72
C ALA A 40 8.12 -30.21 -38.11
N GLN A 41 8.31 -28.95 -38.47
CA GLN A 41 9.04 -28.54 -39.70
C GLN A 41 10.56 -28.62 -39.57
N ASP A 42 11.10 -28.47 -38.35
CA ASP A 42 12.54 -28.31 -38.08
C ASP A 42 13.18 -29.57 -37.47
N ALA A 43 12.41 -30.31 -36.69
CA ALA A 43 12.81 -31.55 -36.00
C ALA A 43 12.17 -32.82 -36.63
N GLY A 44 11.15 -32.66 -37.47
CA GLY A 44 10.37 -33.74 -38.10
C GLY A 44 9.08 -34.07 -37.34
N THR A 45 8.12 -34.69 -38.03
CA THR A 45 6.76 -34.98 -37.50
C THR A 45 6.72 -35.96 -36.34
N ASP A 46 7.74 -36.81 -36.22
CA ASP A 46 7.79 -37.92 -35.27
C ASP A 46 8.61 -37.54 -34.02
N TRP A 47 9.05 -36.28 -33.93
CA TRP A 47 9.88 -35.77 -32.85
C TRP A 47 9.04 -35.29 -31.66
N LEU A 48 9.48 -35.65 -30.46
CA LEU A 48 8.97 -35.14 -29.18
C LEU A 48 10.14 -34.86 -28.24
N PRO A 49 10.05 -33.83 -27.38
CA PRO A 49 11.08 -33.55 -26.39
C PRO A 49 11.15 -34.66 -25.33
N VAL A 50 12.37 -34.95 -24.86
CA VAL A 50 12.61 -35.97 -23.83
C VAL A 50 12.16 -35.44 -22.47
N GLU A 51 11.27 -36.17 -21.81
CA GLU A 51 10.80 -35.85 -20.45
C GLU A 51 11.91 -36.12 -19.43
N LEU A 52 12.40 -35.06 -18.77
CA LEU A 52 13.35 -35.18 -17.67
C LEU A 52 12.65 -35.76 -16.44
N HIS A 53 13.24 -36.81 -15.87
CA HIS A 53 12.64 -37.54 -14.75
C HIS A 53 12.51 -36.66 -13.50
N ASN A 54 11.27 -36.31 -13.17
CA ASN A 54 10.89 -35.66 -11.93
C ASN A 54 9.92 -36.56 -11.15
N PRO A 55 10.33 -37.18 -10.03
CA PRO A 55 9.46 -38.08 -9.27
C PRO A 55 8.41 -37.34 -8.43
N GLN A 56 8.57 -36.03 -8.20
CA GLN A 56 7.68 -35.21 -7.35
C GLN A 56 7.49 -33.80 -7.91
N PRO A 57 6.80 -33.63 -9.07
CA PRO A 57 6.55 -32.32 -9.67
C PRO A 57 5.95 -31.29 -8.69
N GLU A 58 5.08 -31.74 -7.79
CA GLU A 58 4.43 -30.93 -6.76
C GLU A 58 5.39 -30.37 -5.71
N LEU A 59 6.52 -31.02 -5.44
CA LEU A 59 7.53 -30.57 -4.47
C LEU A 59 8.73 -29.86 -5.10
N ALA A 60 8.96 -30.02 -6.41
CA ALA A 60 10.18 -29.61 -7.09
C ALA A 60 10.58 -28.13 -6.86
N VAL A 61 9.61 -27.21 -6.82
CA VAL A 61 9.87 -25.79 -6.53
C VAL A 61 10.34 -25.57 -5.09
N GLY A 62 9.71 -26.24 -4.12
CA GLY A 62 10.10 -26.18 -2.71
C GLY A 62 11.45 -26.84 -2.44
N MET A 63 11.74 -27.95 -3.11
CA MET A 63 13.06 -28.61 -3.08
C MET A 63 14.15 -27.72 -3.67
N GLY A 64 13.88 -27.06 -4.81
CA GLY A 64 14.79 -26.09 -5.42
C GLY A 64 15.08 -24.90 -4.51
N ALA A 65 14.05 -24.34 -3.86
CA ALA A 65 14.21 -23.25 -2.89
C ALA A 65 15.01 -23.67 -1.65
N ALA A 66 14.78 -24.87 -1.11
CA ALA A 66 15.55 -25.40 0.00
C ALA A 66 17.02 -25.66 -0.36
N TYR A 67 17.28 -26.24 -1.54
CA TYR A 67 18.64 -26.43 -2.06
C TYR A 67 19.35 -25.09 -2.32
N PHE A 68 18.67 -24.08 -2.87
CA PHE A 68 19.22 -22.73 -3.01
C PHE A 68 19.56 -22.11 -1.66
N GLY A 69 18.76 -22.36 -0.61
CA GLY A 69 19.10 -22.01 0.77
C GLY A 69 20.42 -22.62 1.26
N LEU A 70 20.72 -23.87 0.91
CA LEU A 70 22.00 -24.51 1.20
C LEU A 70 23.15 -23.90 0.38
N VAL A 71 22.93 -23.62 -0.91
CA VAL A 71 23.92 -22.95 -1.78
C VAL A 71 24.31 -21.57 -1.23
N ARG A 72 23.36 -20.80 -0.68
CA ARG A 72 23.63 -19.50 -0.02
C ARG A 72 24.42 -19.64 1.31
N LEU A 73 24.51 -20.85 1.88
CA LEU A 73 25.39 -21.19 3.00
C LEU A 73 26.73 -21.81 2.53
N GLY A 74 27.03 -21.75 1.24
CA GLY A 74 28.24 -22.35 0.63
C GLY A 74 28.15 -23.86 0.41
N MET A 75 26.97 -24.47 0.56
CA MET A 75 26.76 -25.92 0.46
C MET A 75 26.00 -26.30 -0.82
N GLY A 76 26.73 -26.41 -1.92
CA GLY A 76 26.21 -26.94 -3.20
C GLY A 76 26.78 -26.22 -4.42
N VAL A 77 26.31 -26.62 -5.61
CA VAL A 77 26.61 -25.95 -6.87
C VAL A 77 25.60 -24.84 -7.11
N ARG A 78 26.06 -23.59 -7.27
CA ARG A 78 25.24 -22.47 -7.75
C ARG A 78 25.05 -22.58 -9.26
N VAL A 79 23.81 -22.60 -9.72
CA VAL A 79 23.47 -22.43 -11.14
C VAL A 79 23.20 -20.95 -11.36
N GLY A 80 24.09 -20.27 -12.08
CA GLY A 80 23.89 -18.88 -12.48
C GLY A 80 23.13 -18.79 -13.80
N SER A 81 22.07 -17.97 -13.84
CA SER A 81 21.58 -17.37 -15.07
C SER A 81 21.86 -15.88 -14.98
N GLY A 82 22.78 -15.37 -15.81
CA GLY A 82 23.00 -13.93 -15.92
C GLY A 82 21.72 -13.21 -16.38
N SER A 83 21.64 -11.90 -16.14
CA SER A 83 20.43 -11.09 -16.39
C SER A 83 19.88 -11.33 -17.80
N PRO A 84 18.64 -11.85 -17.96
CA PRO A 84 18.07 -12.15 -19.27
C PRO A 84 17.72 -10.90 -20.07
N ARG A 85 17.74 -9.72 -19.43
CA ARG A 85 17.46 -8.40 -19.99
C ARG A 85 18.60 -7.42 -19.71
N SER A 86 18.72 -6.41 -20.54
CA SER A 86 19.38 -5.14 -20.19
C SER A 86 18.36 -4.19 -19.54
N PHE A 87 18.83 -3.29 -18.68
CA PHE A 87 18.02 -2.23 -18.05
C PHE A 87 18.67 -0.86 -18.25
N TYR A 88 17.83 0.16 -18.42
CA TYR A 88 18.23 1.52 -18.76
C TYR A 88 17.43 2.54 -17.94
N VAL A 89 18.07 3.62 -17.48
CA VAL A 89 17.38 4.77 -16.87
C VAL A 89 17.24 5.86 -17.93
N GLY A 90 16.03 6.36 -18.11
CA GLY A 90 15.73 7.43 -19.05
C GLY A 90 16.39 8.75 -18.69
N VAL A 91 16.78 9.51 -19.72
CA VAL A 91 17.30 10.87 -19.59
C VAL A 91 16.62 11.78 -20.62
N GLU A 92 16.28 13.01 -20.25
CA GLU A 92 15.91 14.01 -21.27
C GLU A 92 17.20 14.45 -21.99
N THR A 93 17.06 14.92 -23.22
CA THR A 93 18.18 15.48 -24.01
C THR A 93 17.69 16.71 -24.78
N ASP A 94 18.61 17.60 -25.14
CA ASP A 94 18.39 18.86 -25.85
C ASP A 94 17.60 18.70 -27.17
N ALA A 95 17.54 17.49 -27.73
CA ALA A 95 16.72 17.14 -28.91
C ALA A 95 15.20 17.09 -28.63
N GLY A 96 14.79 17.11 -27.35
CA GLY A 96 13.40 16.96 -26.93
C GLY A 96 12.92 15.49 -26.88
N ALA A 97 11.71 15.27 -26.36
CA ALA A 97 11.13 13.95 -26.25
C ALA A 97 10.58 13.47 -27.62
N SER A 98 11.21 12.44 -28.20
CA SER A 98 10.69 11.75 -29.38
C SER A 98 9.60 10.74 -28.96
N PRO A 99 8.46 10.65 -29.68
CA PRO A 99 7.44 9.65 -29.40
C PRO A 99 7.80 8.23 -29.89
N THR A 100 8.93 8.06 -30.58
CA THR A 100 9.39 6.76 -31.13
C THR A 100 10.74 6.29 -30.59
N GLU A 101 11.48 7.15 -29.90
CA GLU A 101 12.81 6.88 -29.37
C GLU A 101 12.96 7.51 -27.98
N HIS A 102 13.56 6.77 -27.05
CA HIS A 102 13.75 7.21 -25.67
C HIS A 102 15.25 7.32 -25.35
N PRO A 103 15.77 8.51 -25.04
CA PRO A 103 17.16 8.63 -24.62
C PRO A 103 17.31 8.01 -23.23
N ALA A 104 18.31 7.15 -23.05
CA ALA A 104 18.54 6.46 -21.78
C ALA A 104 20.01 6.05 -21.62
N VAL A 105 20.43 5.87 -20.37
CA VAL A 105 21.73 5.27 -20.04
C VAL A 105 21.55 3.82 -19.62
N CYS A 106 22.37 2.91 -20.17
CA CYS A 106 22.38 1.50 -19.77
C CYS A 106 22.95 1.37 -18.35
N VAL A 107 22.09 0.94 -17.41
CA VAL A 107 22.43 0.75 -15.99
C VAL A 107 22.76 -0.71 -15.65
N ILE A 108 22.24 -1.67 -16.41
CA ILE A 108 22.54 -3.10 -16.25
C ILE A 108 22.68 -3.73 -17.64
N PRO A 109 23.87 -4.16 -18.06
CA PRO A 109 24.06 -4.95 -19.27
C PRO A 109 23.35 -6.32 -19.17
N ARG A 110 22.94 -6.84 -20.31
CA ARG A 110 22.43 -8.23 -20.38
C ARG A 110 23.56 -9.21 -20.05
N GLY A 111 23.24 -10.26 -19.29
CA GLY A 111 24.17 -11.34 -18.97
C GLY A 111 25.03 -11.16 -17.71
N VAL A 112 24.94 -10.02 -17.01
CA VAL A 112 25.63 -9.85 -15.71
C VAL A 112 25.09 -10.83 -14.67
N GLU A 113 25.94 -11.29 -13.75
CA GLU A 113 25.54 -12.23 -12.69
C GLU A 113 24.63 -11.60 -11.64
N GLU A 114 23.87 -12.44 -10.93
CA GLU A 114 23.09 -12.03 -9.76
C GLU A 114 24.02 -11.50 -8.65
N GLY A 115 23.69 -10.35 -8.07
CA GLY A 115 24.55 -9.64 -7.12
C GLY A 115 25.49 -8.63 -7.77
N PHE A 116 25.43 -8.42 -9.09
CA PHE A 116 26.13 -7.34 -9.79
C PHE A 116 25.85 -5.98 -9.14
N GLU A 117 26.91 -5.29 -8.70
CA GLU A 117 26.88 -3.92 -8.20
C GLU A 117 27.94 -3.09 -8.97
N ALA A 118 27.58 -1.88 -9.39
CA ALA A 118 28.47 -0.98 -10.12
C ALA A 118 28.15 0.50 -9.87
N ARG A 119 29.00 1.40 -10.38
CA ARG A 119 28.78 2.85 -10.36
C ARG A 119 29.13 3.45 -11.72
N LEU A 120 28.29 4.33 -12.23
CA LEU A 120 28.50 5.08 -13.47
C LEU A 120 29.35 6.31 -13.15
N SER A 121 30.65 6.11 -12.91
CA SER A 121 31.58 7.18 -12.49
C SER A 121 32.05 8.10 -13.62
N GLU A 122 31.93 7.66 -14.87
CA GLU A 122 32.35 8.42 -16.06
C GLU A 122 31.26 9.38 -16.58
N LEU A 123 30.06 9.35 -15.99
CA LEU A 123 28.95 10.25 -16.30
C LEU A 123 28.54 11.06 -15.06
N SER A 124 28.41 12.38 -15.24
CA SER A 124 27.84 13.28 -14.24
C SER A 124 26.40 13.62 -14.63
N PHE A 125 25.45 13.16 -13.82
CA PHE A 125 24.04 13.50 -13.96
C PHE A 125 23.72 14.70 -13.07
N GLN A 126 22.69 15.48 -13.38
CA GLN A 126 22.10 16.42 -12.43
C GLN A 126 20.73 15.91 -11.99
N VAL A 127 20.35 16.18 -10.75
CA VAL A 127 19.01 15.91 -10.24
C VAL A 127 18.48 17.11 -9.46
N ARG A 128 17.23 17.51 -9.75
CA ARG A 128 16.58 18.63 -9.06
C ARG A 128 16.06 18.18 -7.71
N THR A 129 16.65 18.71 -6.64
CA THR A 129 16.29 18.37 -5.27
C THR A 129 15.09 19.19 -4.77
N ASN A 130 14.44 18.73 -3.70
CA ASN A 130 13.29 19.38 -3.05
C ASN A 130 12.03 19.56 -3.92
N GLN A 131 11.97 18.90 -5.08
CA GLN A 131 10.80 18.80 -5.95
C GLN A 131 10.59 17.32 -6.37
N PRO A 132 9.36 16.91 -6.76
CA PRO A 132 9.10 15.52 -7.14
C PRO A 132 9.69 15.16 -8.50
N VAL A 133 10.65 14.25 -8.55
CA VAL A 133 11.28 13.67 -9.75
C VAL A 133 10.55 12.39 -10.18
N ALA A 134 10.51 12.13 -11.49
CA ALA A 134 10.13 10.85 -12.05
C ALA A 134 11.35 10.18 -12.72
N PHE A 135 11.77 9.02 -12.23
CA PHE A 135 12.83 8.21 -12.82
C PHE A 135 12.22 7.13 -13.71
N GLN A 136 12.19 7.39 -15.02
CA GLN A 136 11.71 6.44 -16.01
C GLN A 136 12.73 5.30 -16.19
N LEU A 137 12.27 4.05 -16.14
CA LEU A 137 13.10 2.87 -16.36
C LEU A 137 12.63 2.10 -17.61
N TYR A 138 13.56 1.51 -18.35
CA TYR A 138 13.30 0.66 -19.51
C TYR A 138 14.01 -0.68 -19.34
N SER A 139 13.48 -1.74 -19.98
CA SER A 139 14.20 -3.00 -20.13
C SER A 139 14.11 -3.54 -21.55
N SER A 140 15.13 -4.24 -22.03
CA SER A 140 15.09 -4.94 -23.32
C SER A 140 15.46 -6.42 -23.16
N SER A 141 14.78 -7.28 -23.92
CA SER A 141 15.13 -8.70 -24.08
C SER A 141 15.71 -9.01 -25.47
N THR A 142 15.79 -8.02 -26.35
CA THR A 142 16.25 -8.13 -27.74
C THR A 142 17.57 -7.42 -27.99
N ARG A 143 17.84 -6.30 -27.29
CA ARG A 143 19.12 -5.59 -27.40
C ARG A 143 20.29 -6.44 -26.86
N LEU A 144 21.41 -6.36 -27.55
CA LEU A 144 22.63 -7.13 -27.33
C LEU A 144 23.84 -6.23 -27.57
N GLY A 145 24.80 -6.22 -26.63
CA GLY A 145 26.08 -5.51 -26.78
C GLY A 145 26.18 -4.14 -26.08
N ASP A 146 25.06 -3.51 -25.70
CA ASP A 146 25.07 -2.29 -24.89
C ASP A 146 25.77 -2.55 -23.54
N LYS A 147 26.67 -1.64 -23.14
CA LYS A 147 27.51 -1.72 -21.94
C LYS A 147 27.05 -0.76 -20.85
N LEU A 148 27.54 -0.98 -19.63
CA LEU A 148 27.28 -0.10 -18.49
C LEU A 148 27.77 1.33 -18.82
N GLY A 149 26.88 2.31 -18.70
CA GLY A 149 27.19 3.70 -19.01
C GLY A 149 27.02 4.11 -20.48
N ASP A 150 26.71 3.17 -21.40
CA ASP A 150 26.38 3.55 -22.78
C ASP A 150 25.08 4.37 -22.78
N VAL A 151 25.17 5.61 -23.30
CA VAL A 151 24.01 6.49 -23.55
C VAL A 151 23.47 6.19 -24.93
N VAL A 152 22.23 5.74 -25.01
CA VAL A 152 21.60 5.19 -26.22
C VAL A 152 20.24 5.83 -26.47
N GLN A 153 19.85 5.93 -27.74
CA GLN A 153 18.45 6.13 -28.12
C GLN A 153 17.79 4.75 -28.23
N LEU A 154 16.74 4.52 -27.45
CA LEU A 154 16.00 3.25 -27.40
C LEU A 154 14.74 3.34 -28.27
N PRO A 155 14.64 2.64 -29.40
CA PRO A 155 13.41 2.60 -30.17
C PRO A 155 12.29 1.97 -29.34
N THR A 156 11.10 2.57 -29.32
CA THR A 156 9.97 2.09 -28.50
C THR A 156 9.57 0.63 -28.81
N ALA A 157 9.88 0.13 -30.02
CA ALA A 157 9.65 -1.26 -30.42
C ALA A 157 10.66 -2.27 -29.82
N GLU A 158 11.80 -1.84 -29.29
CA GLU A 158 12.85 -2.71 -28.73
C GLU A 158 12.83 -2.81 -27.20
N VAL A 159 11.98 -2.01 -26.52
CA VAL A 159 12.01 -1.87 -25.06
C VAL A 159 10.63 -1.97 -24.42
N THR A 160 10.58 -2.65 -23.27
CA THR A 160 9.47 -2.54 -22.33
C THR A 160 9.70 -1.28 -21.47
N VAL A 161 8.82 -0.30 -21.60
CA VAL A 161 8.70 0.81 -20.63
C VAL A 161 8.23 0.22 -19.31
N LEU A 162 8.96 0.47 -18.21
CA LEU A 162 8.59 0.02 -16.87
C LEU A 162 7.97 1.20 -16.09
N PRO A 163 7.13 0.98 -15.08
CA PRO A 163 6.56 2.07 -14.31
C PRO A 163 7.66 2.96 -13.66
N PRO A 164 7.57 4.29 -13.78
CA PRO A 164 8.59 5.20 -13.26
C PRO A 164 8.59 5.25 -11.74
N ILE A 165 9.76 5.43 -11.12
CA ILE A 165 9.83 5.78 -9.69
C ILE A 165 9.63 7.28 -9.54
N ASN A 166 8.50 7.65 -8.98
CA ASN A 166 8.23 9.01 -8.51
C ASN A 166 8.80 9.16 -7.08
N THR A 167 9.59 10.20 -6.81
CA THR A 167 10.16 10.46 -5.48
C THR A 167 10.51 11.95 -5.29
N VAL A 168 10.87 12.39 -4.08
CA VAL A 168 11.40 13.73 -3.81
C VAL A 168 12.80 13.58 -3.19
N LEU A 169 13.85 14.01 -3.90
CA LEU A 169 15.20 13.99 -3.33
C LEU A 169 15.38 15.22 -2.43
N ARG A 170 15.18 15.06 -1.12
CA ARG A 170 15.32 16.14 -0.12
C ARG A 170 16.80 16.49 0.08
N TYR A 171 17.15 17.78 0.02
CA TYR A 171 18.54 18.27 0.17
C TYR A 171 18.59 19.67 0.83
N GLY A 172 19.40 19.81 1.87
CA GLY A 172 19.61 21.08 2.58
C GLY A 172 18.43 21.55 3.46
N ARG A 173 18.56 22.77 4.03
CA ARG A 173 17.62 23.32 5.05
C ARG A 173 16.53 24.26 4.50
N ARG A 174 16.45 24.45 3.18
CA ARG A 174 15.45 25.31 2.53
C ARG A 174 14.80 24.51 1.41
N ALA A 175 13.47 24.55 1.31
CA ALA A 175 12.71 23.95 0.21
C ALA A 175 12.86 24.71 -1.13
N ALA A 176 14.04 25.29 -1.38
CA ALA A 176 14.41 25.78 -2.70
C ALA A 176 14.82 24.58 -3.55
N ALA A 177 14.40 24.56 -4.81
CA ALA A 177 14.92 23.62 -5.77
C ALA A 177 16.41 23.92 -6.02
N VAL A 178 17.24 22.89 -6.06
CA VAL A 178 18.66 22.97 -6.38
C VAL A 178 18.98 21.82 -7.32
N ASP A 179 19.57 22.11 -8.47
CA ASP A 179 20.11 21.08 -9.34
C ASP A 179 21.47 20.63 -8.79
N LEU A 180 21.58 19.34 -8.43
CA LEU A 180 22.72 18.77 -7.73
C LEU A 180 23.41 17.72 -8.60
N PRO A 181 24.75 17.77 -8.78
CA PRO A 181 25.47 16.75 -9.53
C PRO A 181 25.54 15.43 -8.73
N VAL A 182 25.13 14.34 -9.37
CA VAL A 182 25.11 12.99 -8.82
C VAL A 182 25.78 11.98 -9.75
N GLN A 183 26.30 10.90 -9.17
CA GLN A 183 26.62 9.66 -9.88
C GLN A 183 25.50 8.63 -9.65
N LEU A 184 25.33 7.70 -10.58
CA LEU A 184 24.40 6.59 -10.43
C LEU A 184 25.15 5.33 -9.94
N GLY A 185 24.81 4.88 -8.72
CA GLY A 185 25.11 3.52 -8.27
C GLY A 185 24.00 2.56 -8.71
N VAL A 186 24.31 1.30 -8.96
CA VAL A 186 23.35 0.29 -9.44
C VAL A 186 23.62 -1.07 -8.79
N ARG A 187 22.58 -1.84 -8.45
CA ARG A 187 22.70 -3.22 -7.98
C ARG A 187 21.54 -4.10 -8.42
N LEU A 188 21.85 -5.22 -9.08
CA LEU A 188 20.88 -6.27 -9.40
C LEU A 188 20.96 -7.38 -8.33
N THR A 189 19.93 -7.48 -7.49
CA THR A 189 19.92 -8.43 -6.35
C THR A 189 19.66 -9.88 -6.78
N GLU A 190 20.03 -10.85 -5.94
CA GLU A 190 19.73 -12.29 -6.12
C GLU A 190 18.22 -12.61 -6.19
N ILE A 191 17.36 -11.68 -5.76
CA ILE A 191 15.89 -11.80 -5.86
C ILE A 191 15.32 -11.09 -7.08
N GLY A 192 16.17 -10.56 -7.98
CA GLY A 192 15.76 -9.88 -9.21
C GLY A 192 15.20 -8.47 -9.03
N THR A 193 15.27 -7.90 -7.83
CA THR A 193 15.03 -6.46 -7.61
C THR A 193 16.22 -5.67 -8.13
N LEU A 194 15.95 -4.59 -8.88
CA LEU A 194 16.96 -3.61 -9.29
C LEU A 194 16.94 -2.44 -8.29
N GLU A 195 18.09 -2.17 -7.71
CA GLU A 195 18.34 -0.98 -6.90
C GLU A 195 19.20 0.00 -7.71
N VAL A 196 18.87 1.28 -7.66
CA VAL A 196 19.66 2.38 -8.20
C VAL A 196 19.85 3.42 -7.09
N TRP A 197 21.00 4.06 -7.02
CA TRP A 197 21.26 5.15 -6.08
C TRP A 197 21.69 6.41 -6.81
N CYS A 198 21.17 7.55 -6.38
CA CYS A 198 21.77 8.85 -6.70
C CYS A 198 22.74 9.20 -5.57
N GLU A 199 24.04 9.25 -5.87
CA GLU A 199 25.11 9.62 -4.93
C GLU A 199 25.60 11.02 -5.24
N ALA A 200 25.47 11.96 -4.31
CA ALA A 200 25.88 13.35 -4.52
C ALA A 200 27.41 13.48 -4.65
N GLN A 201 27.88 14.17 -5.70
CA GLN A 201 29.31 14.40 -5.91
C GLN A 201 29.92 15.42 -4.92
N GLN A 202 29.08 16.20 -4.24
CA GLN A 202 29.47 17.36 -3.43
C GLN A 202 29.08 17.23 -1.93
N SER A 203 28.51 16.09 -1.52
CA SER A 203 28.06 15.84 -0.14
C SER A 203 27.92 14.34 0.11
N GLU A 204 27.81 13.91 1.37
CA GLU A 204 27.64 12.49 1.72
C GLU A 204 26.23 11.92 1.45
N HIS A 205 25.31 12.73 0.89
CA HIS A 205 23.93 12.31 0.63
C HIS A 205 23.83 11.25 -0.50
N ARG A 206 23.12 10.17 -0.20
CA ARG A 206 22.82 9.04 -1.09
C ARG A 206 21.34 8.71 -1.00
N TRP A 207 20.60 8.84 -2.10
CA TRP A 207 19.18 8.48 -2.18
C TRP A 207 19.02 7.15 -2.91
N GLN A 208 18.14 6.27 -2.44
CA GLN A 208 17.87 4.96 -3.04
C GLN A 208 16.55 4.95 -3.83
N LEU A 209 16.59 4.31 -4.99
CA LEU A 209 15.47 4.06 -5.89
C LEU A 209 15.36 2.54 -6.06
N GLN A 210 14.24 1.93 -5.66
CA GLN A 210 14.08 0.48 -5.64
C GLN A 210 12.97 0.03 -6.60
N PHE A 211 13.32 -0.72 -7.63
CA PHE A 211 12.41 -1.22 -8.66
C PHE A 211 12.14 -2.73 -8.46
N ASP A 212 10.89 -3.12 -8.17
CA ASP A 212 10.47 -4.52 -8.23
C ASP A 212 10.22 -4.93 -9.69
N VAL A 213 11.22 -5.57 -10.28
CA VAL A 213 11.19 -6.01 -11.68
C VAL A 213 10.34 -7.28 -11.88
N ARG A 214 9.95 -7.99 -10.80
CA ARG A 214 9.24 -9.28 -10.89
C ARG A 214 7.72 -9.15 -10.76
N GLN A 215 7.21 -8.15 -10.04
CA GLN A 215 5.76 -7.88 -9.98
C GLN A 215 5.24 -7.27 -11.29
N VAL A 216 5.90 -6.23 -11.80
CA VAL A 216 5.53 -5.45 -12.99
C VAL A 216 5.31 -6.30 -14.25
N VAL A 217 6.01 -7.43 -14.40
CA VAL A 217 5.89 -8.31 -15.58
C VAL A 217 4.53 -9.04 -15.62
N ASN A 218 3.81 -9.12 -14.51
CA ASN A 218 2.50 -9.79 -14.42
C ASN A 218 1.32 -8.81 -14.40
N ASP A 219 1.56 -7.52 -14.13
CA ASP A 219 0.53 -6.47 -14.09
C ASP A 219 1.12 -5.13 -14.60
N PRO A 220 0.91 -4.79 -15.88
CA PRO A 220 1.46 -3.57 -16.48
C PRO A 220 0.70 -2.29 -16.09
N ASP A 221 -0.49 -2.40 -15.50
CA ASP A 221 -1.34 -1.26 -15.09
C ASP A 221 -1.07 -0.83 -13.64
N ALA A 222 -0.10 -1.46 -12.95
CA ALA A 222 0.28 -1.17 -11.58
C ALA A 222 0.99 0.18 -11.42
N VAL A 223 0.22 1.25 -11.16
CA VAL A 223 0.73 2.61 -10.88
C VAL A 223 1.53 2.65 -9.56
N PRO A 224 2.84 3.00 -9.57
CA PRO A 224 3.63 3.12 -8.35
C PRO A 224 3.36 4.44 -7.63
N GLY A 225 3.13 4.35 -6.31
CA GLY A 225 3.06 5.53 -5.44
C GLY A 225 4.43 6.22 -5.27
N LEU A 226 4.40 7.52 -5.03
CA LEU A 226 5.57 8.31 -4.64
C LEU A 226 6.27 7.67 -3.42
N THR A 227 7.55 7.33 -3.55
CA THR A 227 8.34 6.74 -2.46
C THR A 227 9.44 7.71 -2.03
N GLU A 228 9.18 8.56 -1.04
CA GLU A 228 10.23 9.40 -0.44
C GLU A 228 11.26 8.54 0.31
N THR A 229 12.54 8.86 0.14
CA THR A 229 13.65 8.23 0.85
C THR A 229 14.27 9.23 1.82
N ILE A 230 14.26 8.87 3.11
CA ILE A 230 14.79 9.69 4.22
C ILE A 230 16.15 9.14 4.64
N ASP A 231 17.06 10.05 4.99
CA ASP A 231 18.41 9.75 5.46
C ASP A 231 18.43 8.86 6.71
N GLN A 232 19.19 7.78 6.66
CA GLN A 232 19.29 6.75 7.71
C GLN A 232 19.68 7.32 9.08
N ALA A 233 20.54 8.34 9.15
CA ALA A 233 20.95 8.96 10.42
C ALA A 233 19.84 9.87 11.02
N LEU A 234 18.83 10.23 10.22
CA LEU A 234 17.59 10.83 10.72
C LEU A 234 16.64 9.76 11.26
N VAL A 235 16.50 8.62 10.56
CA VAL A 235 15.70 7.47 11.00
C VAL A 235 16.19 6.89 12.32
N GLU A 236 17.49 6.58 12.45
CA GLU A 236 18.07 6.01 13.67
C GLU A 236 17.95 6.95 14.88
N GLY A 237 18.05 8.26 14.65
CA GLY A 237 17.84 9.26 15.69
C GLY A 237 16.37 9.49 16.04
N ALA A 238 15.44 9.25 15.11
CA ALA A 238 14.00 9.21 15.39
C ALA A 238 13.64 7.95 16.22
N GLN A 239 14.24 6.81 15.91
CA GLN A 239 14.17 5.61 16.75
C GLN A 239 14.77 5.84 18.15
N ALA A 240 15.89 6.57 18.25
CA ALA A 240 16.47 6.94 19.54
C ALA A 240 15.55 7.83 20.40
N LEU A 241 14.78 8.74 19.80
CA LEU A 241 13.76 9.52 20.50
C LEU A 241 12.61 8.63 21.02
N ILE A 242 12.19 7.63 20.24
CA ILE A 242 11.19 6.63 20.67
C ILE A 242 11.73 5.82 21.87
N ARG A 243 12.97 5.32 21.79
CA ARG A 243 13.64 4.61 22.90
C ARG A 243 13.80 5.47 24.15
N HIS A 244 14.13 6.76 24.00
CA HIS A 244 14.24 7.68 25.13
C HIS A 244 12.87 7.98 25.79
N THR A 245 11.77 7.93 25.02
CA THR A 245 10.42 8.19 25.53
C THR A 245 9.76 6.95 26.16
N PHE A 246 10.02 5.75 25.63
CA PHE A 246 9.30 4.53 26.01
C PHE A 246 10.21 3.37 26.50
N GLY A 247 11.53 3.56 26.53
CA GLY A 247 12.48 2.58 27.07
C GLY A 247 12.58 2.61 28.59
N ALA A 248 13.32 1.65 29.15
CA ALA A 248 13.50 1.51 30.60
C ALA A 248 14.23 2.69 31.29
N GLU A 249 14.94 3.53 30.52
CA GLU A 249 15.63 4.73 30.99
C GLU A 249 14.82 6.03 30.81
N ALA A 250 13.54 5.94 30.40
CA ALA A 250 12.69 7.10 30.16
C ALA A 250 12.51 7.96 31.43
N ARG A 251 12.55 9.28 31.24
CA ARG A 251 12.45 10.27 32.32
C ARG A 251 11.31 11.26 32.03
N PRO A 252 10.08 10.99 32.50
CA PRO A 252 8.90 11.81 32.18
C PRO A 252 9.05 13.30 32.53
N ASP A 253 9.78 13.62 33.60
CA ASP A 253 10.03 15.00 34.06
C ASP A 253 11.02 15.77 33.17
N GLU A 254 11.92 15.07 32.46
CA GLU A 254 12.93 15.65 31.57
C GLU A 254 12.46 15.65 30.10
N PHE A 255 11.76 14.58 29.68
CA PHE A 255 11.20 14.43 28.34
C PHE A 255 9.79 13.79 28.40
N PRO A 256 8.72 14.59 28.54
CA PRO A 256 7.35 14.08 28.55
C PRO A 256 6.90 13.61 27.16
N PRO A 257 6.03 12.58 27.06
CA PRO A 257 5.71 11.92 25.79
C PRO A 257 4.91 12.80 24.82
N GLU A 258 4.25 13.87 25.31
CA GLU A 258 3.72 14.98 24.51
C GLU A 258 4.75 15.57 23.54
N ARG A 259 6.02 15.65 23.96
CA ARG A 259 7.11 16.27 23.20
C ARG A 259 7.56 15.41 22.01
N LEU A 260 7.31 14.10 22.05
CA LEU A 260 7.83 13.15 21.06
C LEU A 260 7.39 13.48 19.62
N ARG A 261 6.11 13.80 19.37
CA ARG A 261 5.64 14.16 18.00
C ARG A 261 6.51 15.28 17.43
N ARG A 262 6.60 16.40 18.16
CA ARG A 262 7.34 17.58 17.72
C ARG A 262 8.84 17.29 17.58
N ALA A 263 9.43 16.52 18.49
CA ALA A 263 10.84 16.13 18.40
C ALA A 263 11.13 15.24 17.19
N LEU A 264 10.21 14.35 16.81
CA LEU A 264 10.31 13.55 15.58
C LEU A 264 10.21 14.44 14.34
N GLU A 265 9.25 15.38 14.28
CA GLU A 265 9.11 16.33 13.17
C GLU A 265 10.36 17.24 13.03
N GLU A 266 10.88 17.76 14.15
CA GLU A 266 12.12 18.54 14.19
C GLU A 266 13.36 17.72 13.79
N LYS A 267 13.41 16.43 14.10
CA LYS A 267 14.53 15.52 13.78
C LYS A 267 14.48 14.99 12.34
N LEU A 268 13.29 14.72 11.80
CA LEU A 268 13.09 14.21 10.45
C LEU A 268 13.01 15.34 9.41
N THR A 269 12.78 16.59 9.83
CA THR A 269 12.59 17.79 8.99
C THR A 269 11.39 17.73 8.04
N VAL A 270 10.47 16.81 8.30
CA VAL A 270 9.26 16.52 7.52
C VAL A 270 8.07 16.41 8.49
N ALA A 271 6.92 16.99 8.12
CA ALA A 271 5.72 16.95 8.95
C ALA A 271 5.22 15.51 9.14
N LYS A 272 4.58 15.21 10.28
CA LYS A 272 4.18 13.84 10.63
C LYS A 272 3.29 13.20 9.57
N GLU A 273 2.46 14.02 8.92
CA GLU A 273 1.48 13.66 7.91
C GLU A 273 2.15 13.22 6.59
N ASP A 274 3.23 13.90 6.18
CA ASP A 274 4.05 13.59 4.98
C ASP A 274 4.98 12.36 5.14
N TRP A 275 5.07 11.74 6.32
CA TRP A 275 6.04 10.65 6.56
C TRP A 275 5.78 9.41 5.66
N PRO A 276 6.78 8.95 4.87
CA PRO A 276 6.60 7.83 3.92
C PRO A 276 6.39 6.48 4.62
N THR A 277 5.74 5.56 3.91
CA THR A 277 5.39 4.20 4.38
C THR A 277 6.59 3.44 4.97
N THR A 278 7.77 3.57 4.36
CA THR A 278 9.03 2.96 4.82
C THR A 278 9.42 3.47 6.22
N LEU A 279 9.53 4.79 6.40
CA LEU A 279 9.81 5.42 7.69
C LEU A 279 8.78 4.99 8.74
N ILE A 280 7.48 5.15 8.45
CA ILE A 280 6.46 4.93 9.48
C ILE A 280 6.40 3.47 9.95
N ARG A 281 6.75 2.49 9.11
CA ARG A 281 6.88 1.09 9.53
C ARG A 281 8.14 0.85 10.36
N THR A 282 9.27 1.48 10.04
CA THR A 282 10.48 1.44 10.90
C THR A 282 10.21 2.04 12.28
N LEU A 283 9.48 3.16 12.35
CA LEU A 283 9.05 3.75 13.63
C LEU A 283 8.02 2.86 14.36
N ALA A 284 7.15 2.14 13.63
CA ALA A 284 6.23 1.17 14.22
C ALA A 284 6.96 0.01 14.88
N ASP A 285 8.00 -0.54 14.24
CA ASP A 285 8.79 -1.64 14.79
C ASP A 285 9.52 -1.22 16.08
N GLU A 286 10.08 -0.01 16.12
CA GLU A 286 10.68 0.54 17.34
C GLU A 286 9.67 0.68 18.49
N LEU A 287 8.45 1.16 18.19
CA LEU A 287 7.36 1.26 19.16
C LEU A 287 6.89 -0.13 19.65
N LEU A 288 6.94 -1.14 18.79
CA LEU A 288 6.58 -2.53 19.12
C LEU A 288 7.61 -3.21 20.03
N GLU A 289 8.89 -2.85 19.95
CA GLU A 289 9.90 -3.26 20.94
C GLU A 289 9.79 -2.44 22.23
N ALA A 290 9.56 -1.14 22.15
CA ALA A 290 9.33 -0.27 23.31
C ALA A 290 7.89 -0.35 23.90
N MET A 291 7.22 -1.49 23.74
CA MET A 291 5.80 -1.69 24.07
C MET A 291 5.49 -1.56 25.58
N ASP A 292 6.41 -2.01 26.43
CA ASP A 292 6.25 -1.95 27.90
C ASP A 292 6.27 -0.51 28.43
N GLY A 293 6.85 0.45 27.67
CA GLY A 293 6.85 1.87 27.98
C GLY A 293 5.46 2.50 28.11
N ARG A 294 4.42 1.84 27.57
CA ARG A 294 3.01 2.18 27.85
C ARG A 294 2.69 2.23 29.35
N ALA A 295 3.39 1.46 30.19
CA ALA A 295 3.09 1.35 31.62
C ALA A 295 3.66 2.49 32.48
N ILE A 296 4.49 3.38 31.91
CA ILE A 296 5.19 4.44 32.66
C ILE A 296 4.19 5.48 33.20
N THR A 297 3.37 6.09 32.35
CA THR A 297 2.23 6.94 32.75
C THR A 297 1.05 6.79 31.79
N ALA A 298 -0.11 7.35 32.14
CA ALA A 298 -1.28 7.36 31.27
C ALA A 298 -1.01 8.07 29.94
N GLU A 299 -0.23 9.15 29.98
CA GLU A 299 0.20 9.95 28.84
C GLU A 299 1.08 9.12 27.90
N HIS A 300 1.97 8.27 28.45
CA HIS A 300 2.79 7.36 27.64
C HIS A 300 1.92 6.38 26.85
N GLU A 301 0.97 5.69 27.50
CA GLU A 301 0.04 4.79 26.81
C GLU A 301 -0.79 5.52 25.75
N ALA A 302 -1.31 6.71 26.05
CA ALA A 302 -2.11 7.50 25.11
C ALA A 302 -1.29 7.93 23.87
N ARG A 303 -0.05 8.41 24.07
CA ARG A 303 0.86 8.84 22.98
C ARG A 303 1.36 7.65 22.17
N TRP A 304 1.67 6.53 22.81
CA TRP A 304 2.09 5.29 22.15
C TRP A 304 0.99 4.73 21.25
N LEU A 305 -0.26 4.65 21.76
CA LEU A 305 -1.41 4.20 20.96
C LEU A 305 -1.68 5.13 19.77
N ASN A 306 -1.61 6.45 19.97
CA ASN A 306 -1.80 7.40 18.87
C ASN A 306 -0.70 7.24 17.79
N LEU A 307 0.56 7.22 18.20
CA LEU A 307 1.70 7.17 17.28
C LEU A 307 1.81 5.81 16.58
N LEU A 308 1.73 4.69 17.28
CA LEU A 308 1.77 3.37 16.65
C LEU A 308 0.56 3.16 15.73
N GLY A 309 -0.62 3.63 16.12
CA GLY A 309 -1.82 3.58 15.26
C GLY A 309 -1.64 4.41 13.99
N PHE A 310 -0.97 5.56 14.06
CA PHE A 310 -0.62 6.35 12.87
C PHE A 310 0.42 5.62 12.00
N CYS A 311 1.43 5.03 12.63
CA CYS A 311 2.55 4.37 11.98
C CYS A 311 2.19 3.04 11.30
N LEU A 312 1.19 2.32 11.81
CA LEU A 312 0.69 1.06 11.24
C LEU A 312 -0.43 1.22 10.20
N ARG A 313 -1.00 2.42 9.99
CA ARG A 313 -2.15 2.62 9.10
C ARG A 313 -1.87 2.15 7.65
N PRO A 314 -2.83 1.55 6.91
CA PRO A 314 -4.18 1.10 7.31
C PRO A 314 -4.22 -0.26 8.07
N GLY A 315 -3.05 -0.82 8.41
CA GLY A 315 -2.87 -2.18 8.92
C GLY A 315 -2.38 -3.19 7.88
N TYR A 316 -2.15 -2.75 6.66
CA TYR A 316 -1.59 -3.52 5.54
C TYR A 316 -0.84 -2.56 4.58
N GLY A 317 -0.25 -3.12 3.52
CA GLY A 317 0.36 -2.35 2.43
C GLY A 317 1.89 -2.27 2.47
N ALA A 318 2.52 -2.67 3.57
CA ALA A 318 3.98 -2.82 3.65
C ALA A 318 4.39 -4.27 3.96
N PRO A 319 5.62 -4.69 3.57
CA PRO A 319 6.16 -5.99 3.95
C PRO A 319 6.12 -6.21 5.46
N VAL A 320 5.81 -7.44 5.89
CA VAL A 320 5.76 -7.87 7.31
C VAL A 320 4.57 -7.30 8.12
N ASP A 321 3.66 -6.52 7.53
CA ASP A 321 2.48 -5.98 8.26
C ASP A 321 1.59 -7.05 8.90
N ASP A 322 1.40 -8.21 8.27
CA ASP A 322 0.65 -9.36 8.81
C ASP A 322 1.22 -9.83 10.17
N TRP A 323 2.55 -9.71 10.37
CA TRP A 323 3.22 -10.00 11.64
C TRP A 323 3.06 -8.84 12.64
N ARG A 324 3.14 -7.58 12.19
CA ARG A 324 2.89 -6.40 13.06
C ARG A 324 1.47 -6.44 13.62
N ILE A 325 0.47 -6.74 12.77
CA ILE A 325 -0.92 -6.97 13.17
C ILE A 325 -1.04 -8.14 14.14
N LYS A 326 -0.35 -9.26 13.90
CA LYS A 326 -0.34 -10.40 14.84
C LYS A 326 0.28 -10.04 16.21
N ARG A 327 1.29 -9.15 16.25
CA ARG A 327 1.88 -8.63 17.50
C ARG A 327 0.90 -7.70 18.22
N ILE A 328 0.33 -6.69 17.54
CA ILE A 328 -0.63 -5.79 18.20
C ILE A 328 -1.95 -6.47 18.58
N TRP A 329 -2.37 -7.55 17.92
CA TRP A 329 -3.61 -8.25 18.29
C TRP A 329 -3.54 -8.85 19.71
N GLN A 330 -2.34 -9.15 20.22
CA GLN A 330 -2.16 -9.58 21.62
C GLN A 330 -2.59 -8.48 22.61
N LEU A 331 -2.41 -7.21 22.24
CA LEU A 331 -2.82 -6.07 23.06
C LEU A 331 -4.32 -6.10 23.34
N HIS A 332 -5.16 -6.56 22.41
CA HIS A 332 -6.61 -6.61 22.59
C HIS A 332 -7.03 -7.39 23.84
N PHE A 333 -6.29 -8.45 24.20
CA PHE A 333 -6.53 -9.25 25.40
C PHE A 333 -5.84 -8.72 26.66
N GLN A 334 -4.72 -7.99 26.50
CA GLN A 334 -4.05 -7.28 27.61
C GLN A 334 -4.86 -6.06 28.06
N GLY A 335 -5.47 -5.35 27.11
CA GLY A 335 -6.21 -4.11 27.32
C GLY A 335 -5.32 -2.88 27.53
N LEU A 336 -5.89 -1.89 28.22
CA LEU A 336 -5.22 -0.67 28.65
C LEU A 336 -4.62 -0.84 30.04
N THR A 337 -3.46 -0.23 30.28
CA THR A 337 -2.84 -0.11 31.60
C THR A 337 -3.57 0.94 32.44
N PHE A 338 -4.07 2.02 31.82
CA PHE A 338 -4.76 3.12 32.51
C PHE A 338 -6.23 3.28 32.07
N PRO A 339 -7.09 2.24 32.11
CA PRO A 339 -8.45 2.27 31.56
C PRO A 339 -9.39 3.26 32.25
N ARG A 340 -9.04 3.75 33.45
CA ARG A 340 -9.78 4.83 34.12
C ARG A 340 -9.69 6.15 33.35
N GLN A 341 -8.59 6.39 32.64
CA GLN A 341 -8.37 7.64 31.91
C GLN A 341 -9.13 7.65 30.59
N THR A 342 -9.94 8.69 30.39
CA THR A 342 -10.79 8.79 29.19
C THR A 342 -9.96 8.97 27.92
N GLN A 343 -8.82 9.70 27.96
CA GLN A 343 -7.95 9.83 26.79
C GLN A 343 -7.44 8.46 26.32
N ASN A 344 -6.98 7.60 27.23
CA ASN A 344 -6.48 6.26 26.91
C ASN A 344 -7.54 5.40 26.23
N ARG A 345 -8.82 5.51 26.65
CA ARG A 345 -9.94 4.83 25.99
C ARG A 345 -10.31 5.46 24.64
N THR A 346 -10.18 6.78 24.48
CA THR A 346 -10.34 7.46 23.18
C THR A 346 -9.26 7.02 22.19
N GLU A 347 -7.98 7.04 22.60
CA GLU A 347 -6.84 6.64 21.76
C GLU A 347 -6.86 5.15 21.41
N TRP A 348 -7.38 4.29 22.29
CA TRP A 348 -7.65 2.87 21.99
C TRP A 348 -8.57 2.70 20.78
N TRP A 349 -9.64 3.49 20.69
CA TRP A 349 -10.58 3.44 19.56
C TRP A 349 -9.99 4.04 18.29
N ILE A 350 -9.23 5.13 18.40
CA ILE A 350 -8.47 5.73 17.28
C ILE A 350 -7.43 4.73 16.74
N PHE A 351 -6.73 4.02 17.62
CA PHE A 351 -5.76 2.98 17.27
C PHE A 351 -6.42 1.85 16.47
N TRP A 352 -7.45 1.20 17.01
CA TRP A 352 -8.14 0.11 16.31
C TRP A 352 -8.83 0.55 15.02
N ARG A 353 -9.28 1.81 14.94
CA ARG A 353 -9.78 2.41 13.69
C ARG A 353 -8.69 2.49 12.61
N ARG A 354 -7.51 3.00 12.96
CA ARG A 354 -6.40 3.21 12.01
C ARG A 354 -5.80 1.92 11.46
N VAL A 355 -5.86 0.82 12.21
CA VAL A 355 -5.32 -0.50 11.81
C VAL A 355 -6.40 -1.49 11.34
N ALA A 356 -7.66 -1.05 11.24
CA ALA A 356 -8.82 -1.89 10.95
C ALA A 356 -8.66 -2.73 9.68
N GLY A 357 -7.98 -2.19 8.66
CA GLY A 357 -7.71 -2.86 7.40
C GLY A 357 -6.98 -4.20 7.54
N GLY A 358 -6.00 -4.27 8.44
CA GLY A 358 -5.25 -5.51 8.70
C GLY A 358 -6.00 -6.55 9.55
N LEU A 359 -7.13 -6.16 10.17
CA LEU A 359 -7.85 -7.04 11.09
C LEU A 359 -8.69 -8.07 10.35
N LYS A 360 -8.37 -9.36 10.55
CA LYS A 360 -9.12 -10.50 10.03
C LYS A 360 -10.54 -10.52 10.61
N ALA A 361 -11.51 -11.08 9.89
CA ALA A 361 -12.94 -11.03 10.24
C ALA A 361 -13.26 -11.43 11.70
N GLY A 362 -12.56 -12.43 12.26
CA GLY A 362 -12.72 -12.83 13.66
C GLY A 362 -12.27 -11.75 14.67
N HIS A 363 -11.20 -11.01 14.37
CA HIS A 363 -10.72 -9.90 15.20
C HIS A 363 -11.75 -8.76 15.21
N GLN A 364 -12.26 -8.41 14.04
CA GLN A 364 -13.28 -7.36 13.89
C GLN A 364 -14.59 -7.72 14.62
N MET A 365 -15.02 -8.98 14.53
CA MET A 365 -16.20 -9.48 15.23
C MET A 365 -16.02 -9.42 16.76
N GLU A 366 -14.84 -9.74 17.28
CA GLU A 366 -14.59 -9.69 18.73
C GLU A 366 -14.56 -8.26 19.28
N ILE A 367 -13.97 -7.32 18.54
CA ILE A 367 -14.06 -5.88 18.85
C ILE A 367 -15.53 -5.45 18.94
N TYR A 368 -16.37 -5.81 17.96
CA TYR A 368 -17.80 -5.51 17.98
C TYR A 368 -18.53 -6.15 19.16
N ASN A 369 -18.28 -7.43 19.45
CA ASN A 369 -18.84 -8.15 20.61
C ASN A 369 -18.53 -7.42 21.93
N GLY A 370 -17.31 -6.86 22.06
CA GLY A 370 -16.87 -6.13 23.25
C GLY A 370 -17.66 -4.86 23.56
N VAL A 371 -18.22 -4.17 22.54
CA VAL A 371 -18.93 -2.88 22.71
C VAL A 371 -20.44 -2.94 22.44
N ARG A 372 -20.95 -3.98 21.78
CA ARG A 372 -22.38 -4.08 21.37
C ARG A 372 -23.37 -3.76 22.49
N SER A 373 -23.12 -4.23 23.72
CA SER A 373 -23.99 -4.01 24.90
C SER A 373 -24.03 -2.57 25.45
N TYR A 374 -23.19 -1.69 24.93
CA TYR A 374 -23.21 -0.26 25.27
C TYR A 374 -24.06 0.54 24.28
N LEU A 375 -23.97 0.23 22.99
CA LEU A 375 -24.67 0.95 21.91
C LEU A 375 -26.12 0.47 21.74
N VAL A 376 -26.35 -0.85 21.74
CA VAL A 376 -27.63 -1.43 21.27
C VAL A 376 -28.61 -1.57 22.44
N SER A 377 -29.56 -0.64 22.47
CA SER A 377 -30.66 -0.62 23.44
C SER A 377 -31.58 -1.84 23.26
N GLY A 378 -31.72 -2.64 24.32
CA GLY A 378 -32.57 -3.84 24.32
C GLY A 378 -31.81 -5.17 24.40
N ALA A 379 -30.48 -5.16 24.31
CA ALA A 379 -29.67 -6.35 24.57
C ALA A 379 -29.91 -6.89 26.00
N LYS A 380 -30.58 -8.04 26.15
CA LYS A 380 -30.84 -8.72 27.44
C LYS A 380 -29.58 -9.29 28.11
N GLN A 381 -28.39 -9.08 27.53
CA GLN A 381 -27.13 -9.43 28.16
C GLN A 381 -26.86 -8.47 29.33
N LYS A 382 -26.58 -9.00 30.52
CA LYS A 382 -25.93 -8.21 31.58
C LYS A 382 -24.69 -7.56 30.96
N ARG A 383 -24.52 -6.24 31.10
CA ARG A 383 -23.25 -5.56 30.79
C ARG A 383 -22.16 -6.30 31.54
N ARG A 384 -21.30 -7.01 30.80
CA ARG A 384 -20.16 -7.75 31.37
C ARG A 384 -19.26 -6.71 32.01
N ASN A 385 -18.76 -6.96 33.22
CA ASN A 385 -17.91 -5.99 33.92
C ASN A 385 -16.50 -6.00 33.28
N ASN A 386 -16.39 -5.38 32.11
CA ASN A 386 -15.16 -5.32 31.35
C ASN A 386 -14.23 -4.28 32.01
N PRO A 387 -13.06 -4.66 32.56
CA PRO A 387 -12.16 -3.71 33.22
C PRO A 387 -11.62 -2.62 32.27
N MET A 388 -11.74 -2.82 30.96
CA MET A 388 -11.33 -1.88 29.91
C MET A 388 -12.32 -0.71 29.72
N PHE A 389 -13.61 -0.89 30.00
CA PHE A 389 -14.66 0.10 29.67
C PHE A 389 -15.62 0.41 30.83
N PRO A 390 -15.84 1.71 31.15
CA PRO A 390 -16.70 2.13 32.25
C PRO A 390 -18.16 1.73 32.04
N SER A 391 -18.95 1.67 33.11
CA SER A 391 -20.38 1.32 33.08
C SER A 391 -21.26 2.29 32.29
N LYS A 392 -20.75 3.51 32.02
CA LYS A 392 -21.27 4.54 31.12
C LYS A 392 -20.11 5.11 30.31
N LEU A 393 -20.25 5.19 28.98
CA LEU A 393 -19.30 5.84 28.08
C LEU A 393 -19.45 7.37 28.14
N SER A 394 -18.41 8.11 27.76
CA SER A 394 -18.55 9.55 27.46
C SER A 394 -19.07 9.79 26.03
N ALA A 395 -19.68 10.95 25.77
CA ALA A 395 -20.24 11.28 24.44
C ALA A 395 -19.19 11.59 23.35
N GLY A 396 -17.89 11.56 23.69
CA GLY A 396 -16.76 11.52 22.75
C GLY A 396 -16.24 10.10 22.55
N GLU A 397 -16.12 9.32 23.62
CA GLU A 397 -15.74 7.90 23.58
C GLU A 397 -16.73 7.05 22.78
N GLU A 398 -18.05 7.28 22.92
CA GLU A 398 -19.06 6.66 22.07
C GLU A 398 -18.88 7.04 20.58
N LEU A 399 -18.43 8.27 20.30
CA LEU A 399 -18.21 8.76 18.94
C LEU A 399 -17.03 8.02 18.27
N GLU A 400 -15.92 7.86 18.98
CA GLU A 400 -14.78 7.10 18.48
C GLU A 400 -15.10 5.61 18.34
N ILE A 401 -15.95 5.04 19.20
CA ILE A 401 -16.48 3.66 19.01
C ILE A 401 -17.27 3.56 17.70
N TRP A 402 -18.18 4.50 17.42
CA TRP A 402 -18.93 4.50 16.15
C TRP A 402 -18.01 4.59 14.93
N LEU A 403 -16.99 5.46 14.97
CA LEU A 403 -15.98 5.59 13.91
C LEU A 403 -15.09 4.34 13.76
N ALA A 404 -14.70 3.71 14.88
CA ALA A 404 -13.93 2.47 14.88
C ALA A 404 -14.72 1.31 14.26
N LEU A 405 -15.95 1.07 14.74
CA LEU A 405 -16.83 0.03 14.20
C LEU A 405 -17.17 0.24 12.72
N ALA A 406 -17.38 1.49 12.31
CA ALA A 406 -17.64 1.83 10.91
C ALA A 406 -16.43 1.61 9.97
N SER A 407 -15.22 1.50 10.52
CA SER A 407 -14.04 1.09 9.77
C SER A 407 -13.85 -0.42 9.69
N LEU A 408 -14.68 -1.23 10.37
CA LEU A 408 -14.60 -2.70 10.38
C LEU A 408 -15.42 -3.31 9.23
N GLU A 409 -14.84 -3.34 8.01
CA GLU A 409 -15.57 -3.76 6.81
C GLU A 409 -15.82 -5.28 6.73
N TRP A 410 -15.11 -6.13 7.48
CA TRP A 410 -15.39 -7.58 7.56
C TRP A 410 -16.56 -7.95 8.47
N LEU A 411 -17.15 -6.98 9.20
CA LEU A 411 -18.33 -7.25 10.04
C LEU A 411 -19.46 -7.89 9.22
N PRO A 412 -20.15 -8.93 9.74
CA PRO A 412 -21.29 -9.54 9.06
C PRO A 412 -22.38 -8.52 8.74
N VAL A 413 -23.09 -8.73 7.64
CA VAL A 413 -24.20 -7.88 7.17
C VAL A 413 -25.18 -7.57 8.30
N GLN A 414 -25.56 -8.57 9.09
CA GLN A 414 -26.50 -8.43 10.21
C GLN A 414 -25.99 -7.44 11.28
N ALA A 415 -24.69 -7.44 11.57
CA ALA A 415 -24.07 -6.52 12.54
C ALA A 415 -24.05 -5.08 11.99
N LYS A 416 -23.69 -4.88 10.72
CA LYS A 416 -23.76 -3.55 10.07
C LYS A 416 -25.19 -3.02 10.01
N VAL A 417 -26.17 -3.88 9.72
CA VAL A 417 -27.60 -3.49 9.73
C VAL A 417 -28.08 -3.10 11.13
N GLU A 418 -27.70 -3.85 12.17
CA GLU A 418 -28.03 -3.52 13.57
C GLU A 418 -27.40 -2.20 14.02
N LEU A 419 -26.12 -1.98 13.69
CA LEU A 419 -25.37 -0.76 14.00
C LEU A 419 -25.98 0.46 13.30
N GLY A 420 -26.16 0.41 11.98
CA GLY A 420 -26.70 1.55 11.22
C GLY A 420 -28.15 1.87 11.57
N ARG A 421 -29.01 0.87 11.82
CA ARG A 421 -30.38 1.10 12.34
C ARG A 421 -30.36 1.74 13.73
N THR A 422 -29.43 1.33 14.60
CA THR A 422 -29.28 1.92 15.94
C THR A 422 -28.83 3.37 15.85
N LEU A 423 -27.81 3.66 15.03
CA LEU A 423 -27.24 4.99 14.84
C LEU A 423 -28.26 5.94 14.19
N LEU A 424 -28.96 5.50 13.14
CA LEU A 424 -30.04 6.25 12.49
C LEU A 424 -31.19 6.57 13.46
N ALA A 425 -31.46 5.71 14.45
CA ALA A 425 -32.40 5.96 15.53
C ALA A 425 -31.85 6.85 16.67
N GLN A 426 -30.54 7.13 16.71
CA GLN A 426 -29.96 8.25 17.46
C GLN A 426 -30.09 9.56 16.68
N LEU A 427 -29.80 9.56 15.37
CA LEU A 427 -29.88 10.75 14.50
C LEU A 427 -31.26 11.40 14.50
N GLY A 428 -32.34 10.62 14.63
CA GLY A 428 -33.70 11.14 14.75
C GLY A 428 -34.07 11.79 16.09
N LYS A 429 -33.12 12.02 17.01
CA LYS A 429 -33.38 12.55 18.37
C LYS A 429 -32.70 13.90 18.67
N GLY A 430 -31.98 14.47 17.71
CA GLY A 430 -31.25 15.73 17.85
C GLY A 430 -30.30 15.93 16.66
N THR A 431 -29.63 17.07 16.59
CA THR A 431 -28.73 17.40 15.47
C THR A 431 -27.62 16.35 15.31
N PRO A 432 -27.49 15.68 14.14
CA PRO A 432 -26.42 14.73 13.87
C PRO A 432 -25.03 15.37 13.97
N LYS A 433 -24.08 14.67 14.58
CA LYS A 433 -22.65 14.99 14.42
C LYS A 433 -22.15 14.45 13.09
N SER A 434 -21.23 15.16 12.43
CA SER A 434 -20.59 14.72 11.17
C SER A 434 -19.99 13.31 11.27
N GLN A 435 -19.41 12.96 12.42
CA GLN A 435 -18.86 11.63 12.71
C GLN A 435 -19.93 10.52 12.77
N GLN A 436 -21.17 10.84 13.13
CA GLN A 436 -22.28 9.86 13.10
C GLN A 436 -22.81 9.67 11.68
N LEU A 437 -22.87 10.75 10.88
CA LEU A 437 -23.19 10.67 9.45
C LEU A 437 -22.12 9.85 8.69
N TRP A 438 -20.83 10.06 9.02
CA TRP A 438 -19.70 9.26 8.57
C TRP A 438 -19.85 7.77 8.89
N ALA A 439 -20.09 7.44 10.17
CA ALA A 439 -20.21 6.06 10.59
C ALA A 439 -21.39 5.35 9.90
N LEU A 440 -22.53 6.03 9.75
CA LEU A 440 -23.69 5.51 9.05
C LEU A 440 -23.42 5.27 7.55
N SER A 441 -22.74 6.21 6.87
CA SER A 441 -22.43 6.08 5.44
C SER A 441 -21.45 4.94 5.17
N ARG A 442 -20.46 4.74 6.05
CA ARG A 442 -19.49 3.63 5.95
C ARG A 442 -20.10 2.27 6.27
N PHE A 443 -21.03 2.16 7.23
CA PHE A 443 -21.81 0.92 7.43
C PHE A 443 -22.64 0.53 6.20
N GLY A 444 -23.14 1.51 5.45
CA GLY A 444 -23.99 1.31 4.29
C GLY A 444 -23.32 1.50 2.93
N ALA A 445 -22.00 1.72 2.87
CA ALA A 445 -21.29 2.05 1.64
C ALA A 445 -21.55 1.04 0.51
N ARG A 446 -21.60 1.53 -0.74
CA ARG A 446 -21.83 0.69 -1.94
C ARG A 446 -20.53 0.10 -2.51
N VAL A 447 -19.41 0.77 -2.24
CA VAL A 447 -18.04 0.35 -2.55
C VAL A 447 -17.27 0.24 -1.22
N PRO A 448 -16.74 -0.94 -0.84
CA PRO A 448 -15.85 -1.09 0.30
C PRO A 448 -14.42 -0.62 -0.06
N VAL A 449 -13.62 -0.33 0.95
CA VAL A 449 -12.22 0.10 0.80
C VAL A 449 -11.25 -1.09 0.83
N TYR A 450 -11.57 -2.12 1.60
CA TYR A 450 -10.73 -3.33 1.75
C TYR A 450 -11.52 -4.60 2.11
N GLY A 451 -12.76 -4.49 2.60
CA GLY A 451 -13.62 -5.64 2.90
C GLY A 451 -14.30 -6.22 1.66
N PRO A 452 -14.64 -7.53 1.65
CA PRO A 452 -15.26 -8.16 0.49
C PRO A 452 -16.74 -7.76 0.30
N LEU A 453 -17.20 -7.86 -0.96
CA LEU A 453 -18.53 -7.43 -1.39
C LEU A 453 -19.68 -8.19 -0.69
N ASP A 454 -19.45 -9.41 -0.18
CA ASP A 454 -20.45 -10.19 0.56
C ASP A 454 -20.76 -9.62 1.96
N ARG A 455 -20.00 -8.62 2.42
CA ARG A 455 -20.21 -7.90 3.69
C ARG A 455 -20.98 -6.59 3.53
N LEU A 456 -21.46 -6.25 2.34
CA LEU A 456 -22.24 -5.04 2.11
C LEU A 456 -23.70 -5.24 2.53
N ILE A 457 -24.34 -4.20 3.08
CA ILE A 457 -25.78 -4.28 3.37
C ILE A 457 -26.60 -4.29 2.06
N PRO A 458 -27.74 -5.00 2.00
CA PRO A 458 -28.59 -5.05 0.81
C PRO A 458 -29.01 -3.65 0.35
N ALA A 459 -29.13 -3.46 -0.96
CA ALA A 459 -29.59 -2.20 -1.55
C ALA A 459 -30.92 -1.71 -0.97
N THR A 460 -31.84 -2.63 -0.66
CA THR A 460 -33.14 -2.34 -0.03
C THR A 460 -33.02 -1.75 1.39
N GLU A 461 -32.00 -2.14 2.16
CA GLU A 461 -31.74 -1.59 3.49
C GLU A 461 -31.07 -0.20 3.38
N ALA A 462 -30.09 -0.04 2.48
CA ALA A 462 -29.48 1.26 2.19
C ALA A 462 -30.52 2.29 1.71
N GLN A 463 -31.44 1.87 0.83
CA GLN A 463 -32.56 2.68 0.36
C GLN A 463 -33.52 3.06 1.51
N ALA A 464 -33.79 2.15 2.45
CA ALA A 464 -34.58 2.46 3.64
C ALA A 464 -33.86 3.40 4.64
N TRP A 465 -32.53 3.48 4.59
CA TRP A 465 -31.75 4.46 5.37
C TRP A 465 -31.75 5.83 4.70
N LEU A 466 -31.55 5.88 3.38
CA LEU A 466 -31.64 7.11 2.57
C LEU A 466 -33.00 7.79 2.72
N GLN A 467 -34.10 7.04 2.58
CA GLN A 467 -35.47 7.55 2.79
C GLN A 467 -35.64 8.21 4.18
N LYS A 468 -35.06 7.61 5.23
CA LYS A 468 -35.12 8.15 6.59
C LYS A 468 -34.24 9.39 6.76
N LEU A 469 -33.02 9.39 6.22
CA LEU A 469 -32.12 10.56 6.27
C LEU A 469 -32.73 11.78 5.56
N LEU A 470 -33.32 11.57 4.38
CA LEU A 470 -34.04 12.62 3.65
C LEU A 470 -35.26 13.11 4.46
N ALA A 471 -36.02 12.20 5.08
CA ALA A 471 -37.17 12.56 5.91
C ALA A 471 -36.81 13.29 7.23
N LEU A 472 -35.56 13.19 7.71
CA LEU A 472 -35.09 13.99 8.86
C LEU A 472 -34.90 15.48 8.53
N ASN A 473 -34.94 15.87 7.24
CA ASN A 473 -34.76 17.26 6.79
C ASN A 473 -33.50 17.94 7.39
N LEU A 474 -32.40 17.18 7.42
CA LEU A 474 -31.12 17.64 7.98
C LEU A 474 -30.58 18.85 7.22
N GLU A 475 -29.82 19.69 7.93
CA GLU A 475 -29.15 20.84 7.32
C GLU A 475 -28.29 20.41 6.12
N PRO A 476 -28.37 21.14 5.00
CA PRO A 476 -27.55 20.86 3.85
C PRO A 476 -26.12 21.33 4.08
N ASN A 477 -25.27 20.39 4.48
CA ASN A 477 -23.84 20.57 4.62
C ASN A 477 -23.12 19.35 4.02
N SER A 478 -21.84 19.54 3.71
CA SER A 478 -20.93 18.51 3.19
C SER A 478 -21.02 17.15 3.92
N ALA A 479 -21.17 17.10 5.25
CA ALA A 479 -21.25 15.81 5.96
C ALA A 479 -22.56 15.06 5.69
N THR A 480 -23.68 15.78 5.56
CA THR A 480 -24.96 15.21 5.10
C THR A 480 -24.86 14.80 3.63
N ALA A 481 -24.21 15.61 2.78
CA ALA A 481 -24.03 15.36 1.36
C ALA A 481 -23.24 14.06 1.08
N HIS A 482 -22.03 13.92 1.64
CA HIS A 482 -21.20 12.71 1.53
C HIS A 482 -21.93 11.48 2.07
N ALA A 483 -22.71 11.61 3.16
CA ALA A 483 -23.44 10.49 3.74
C ALA A 483 -24.56 9.98 2.82
N LEU A 484 -25.28 10.87 2.13
CA LEU A 484 -26.27 10.47 1.13
C LEU A 484 -25.60 9.87 -0.13
N VAL A 485 -24.51 10.47 -0.61
CA VAL A 485 -23.77 10.01 -1.80
C VAL A 485 -23.19 8.60 -1.59
N LEU A 486 -22.45 8.35 -0.51
CA LEU A 486 -21.82 7.04 -0.27
C LEU A 486 -22.82 5.89 -0.05
N LEU A 487 -24.04 6.20 0.41
CA LEU A 487 -25.15 5.25 0.51
C LEU A 487 -25.85 4.99 -0.83
N ALA A 488 -25.81 5.94 -1.77
CA ALA A 488 -26.55 5.92 -3.03
C ALA A 488 -25.67 5.69 -4.29
N ARG A 489 -24.34 5.77 -4.16
CA ARG A 489 -23.33 5.64 -5.23
C ARG A 489 -23.63 4.49 -6.18
N LEU A 490 -23.52 4.77 -7.49
CA LEU A 490 -23.68 3.77 -8.53
C LEU A 490 -22.41 2.92 -8.65
N THR A 491 -22.58 1.61 -8.80
CA THR A 491 -21.48 0.63 -8.87
C THR A 491 -21.57 -0.29 -10.09
N GLY A 492 -22.63 -0.16 -10.90
CA GLY A 492 -22.90 -0.99 -12.07
C GLY A 492 -23.50 -2.37 -11.73
N ASP A 493 -23.68 -2.66 -10.45
CA ASP A 493 -24.16 -3.94 -9.93
C ASP A 493 -25.55 -3.77 -9.31
N ARG A 494 -26.56 -4.33 -9.99
CA ARG A 494 -27.98 -4.29 -9.60
C ARG A 494 -28.28 -4.93 -8.23
N ALA A 495 -27.37 -5.73 -7.66
CA ALA A 495 -27.54 -6.28 -6.31
C ALA A 495 -27.08 -5.31 -5.20
N ARG A 496 -26.17 -4.38 -5.54
CA ARG A 496 -25.60 -3.37 -4.63
C ARG A 496 -26.26 -2.01 -4.79
N ASP A 497 -26.59 -1.61 -6.01
CA ASP A 497 -27.13 -0.30 -6.35
C ASP A 497 -28.56 -0.09 -5.83
N VAL A 498 -28.83 1.08 -5.26
CA VAL A 498 -30.20 1.53 -4.91
C VAL A 498 -31.01 1.86 -6.17
N SER A 499 -32.32 2.10 -6.05
CA SER A 499 -33.15 2.42 -7.22
C SER A 499 -32.80 3.78 -7.86
N SER A 500 -33.09 3.92 -9.16
CA SER A 500 -32.88 5.15 -9.94
C SER A 500 -33.57 6.37 -9.31
N GLU A 501 -34.79 6.16 -8.82
CA GLU A 501 -35.64 7.19 -8.21
C GLU A 501 -35.07 7.64 -6.85
N MET A 502 -34.30 6.78 -6.18
CA MET A 502 -33.61 7.11 -4.94
C MET A 502 -32.35 7.93 -5.19
N ARG A 503 -31.57 7.60 -6.23
CA ARG A 503 -30.44 8.46 -6.65
C ARG A 503 -30.91 9.83 -7.09
N GLU A 504 -31.99 9.90 -7.87
CA GLU A 504 -32.60 11.16 -8.30
C GLU A 504 -33.04 12.04 -7.10
N GLN A 505 -33.62 11.44 -6.06
CA GLN A 505 -33.95 12.16 -4.81
C GLN A 505 -32.69 12.73 -4.11
N VAL A 506 -31.56 12.02 -4.15
CA VAL A 506 -30.28 12.54 -3.62
C VAL A 506 -29.71 13.64 -4.51
N THR A 507 -29.74 13.50 -5.84
CA THR A 507 -29.37 14.57 -6.79
C THR A 507 -30.19 15.85 -6.55
N GLN A 508 -31.52 15.73 -6.42
CA GLN A 508 -32.39 16.86 -6.09
C GLN A 508 -32.15 17.44 -4.69
N TRP A 509 -31.53 16.69 -3.77
CA TRP A 509 -31.06 17.22 -2.48
C TRP A 509 -29.73 17.97 -2.63
N LEU A 510 -28.75 17.43 -3.38
CA LEU A 510 -27.44 18.07 -3.64
C LEU A 510 -27.56 19.41 -4.39
N HIS A 511 -28.53 19.55 -5.30
CA HIS A 511 -28.81 20.83 -5.96
C HIS A 511 -29.36 21.91 -5.02
N ARG A 512 -29.88 21.54 -3.84
CA ARG A 512 -30.30 22.47 -2.77
C ARG A 512 -29.21 22.74 -1.74
N ALA A 513 -28.08 22.02 -1.80
CA ALA A 513 -27.00 22.20 -0.85
C ALA A 513 -26.10 23.39 -1.23
N PRO A 514 -25.56 24.15 -0.26
CA PRO A 514 -24.73 25.34 -0.50
C PRO A 514 -23.27 25.01 -0.85
N ASP A 515 -22.92 23.74 -1.07
CA ASP A 515 -21.57 23.29 -1.37
C ASP A 515 -21.03 23.83 -2.72
N ASP A 516 -19.70 23.77 -2.88
CA ASP A 516 -18.98 24.20 -4.09
C ASP A 516 -19.56 23.55 -5.37
N ALA A 517 -19.58 24.29 -6.47
CA ALA A 517 -19.94 23.78 -7.79
C ALA A 517 -19.06 22.60 -8.21
N PHE A 518 -17.75 22.65 -7.92
CA PHE A 518 -16.81 21.57 -8.21
C PHE A 518 -17.11 20.31 -7.38
N LYS A 519 -17.27 20.45 -6.06
CA LYS A 519 -17.57 19.33 -5.16
C LYS A 519 -18.95 18.72 -5.42
N ARG A 520 -19.94 19.53 -5.80
CA ARG A 520 -21.24 19.02 -6.28
C ARG A 520 -21.10 18.21 -7.58
N ALA A 521 -20.20 18.60 -8.49
CA ALA A 521 -19.97 17.83 -9.72
C ALA A 521 -19.35 16.45 -9.41
N GLN A 522 -18.30 16.38 -8.57
CA GLN A 522 -17.72 15.11 -8.08
C GLN A 522 -18.79 14.21 -7.43
N MET A 523 -19.63 14.78 -6.56
CA MET A 523 -20.73 14.04 -5.90
C MET A 523 -21.80 13.53 -6.86
N LEU A 524 -22.09 14.25 -7.95
CA LEU A 524 -23.04 13.81 -8.98
C LEU A 524 -22.44 12.74 -9.88
N GLU A 525 -21.13 12.80 -10.16
CA GLU A 525 -20.41 11.78 -10.91
C GLU A 525 -20.42 10.43 -10.17
N LEU A 526 -20.19 10.44 -8.85
CA LEU A 526 -20.34 9.26 -7.99
C LEU A 526 -21.77 8.68 -7.97
N LEU A 527 -22.79 9.49 -8.23
CA LEU A 527 -24.18 9.01 -8.30
C LEU A 527 -24.53 8.43 -9.67
N HIS A 528 -23.97 8.93 -10.77
CA HIS A 528 -24.46 8.60 -12.11
C HIS A 528 -23.47 7.85 -13.00
N ASN A 529 -22.18 7.80 -12.66
CA ASN A 529 -21.17 7.03 -13.39
C ASN A 529 -20.65 5.84 -12.55
N ALA A 530 -20.91 4.61 -13.02
CA ALA A 530 -20.45 3.37 -12.40
C ALA A 530 -18.91 3.19 -12.49
N HIS A 531 -18.25 3.89 -13.41
CA HIS A 531 -16.81 3.89 -13.62
C HIS A 531 -16.10 5.05 -12.90
N SER A 532 -16.83 5.85 -12.11
CA SER A 532 -16.23 6.87 -11.24
C SER A 532 -15.25 6.21 -10.27
N THR A 533 -13.98 6.60 -10.32
CA THR A 533 -12.99 6.26 -9.29
C THR A 533 -13.28 7.02 -7.99
N LEU A 534 -12.74 6.55 -6.87
CA LEU A 534 -12.58 7.43 -5.70
C LEU A 534 -11.54 8.48 -6.06
N ASP A 535 -11.89 9.76 -5.95
CA ASP A 535 -10.90 10.83 -6.09
C ASP A 535 -9.83 10.72 -5.01
N GLN A 536 -8.65 11.29 -5.27
CA GLN A 536 -7.55 11.35 -4.31
C GLN A 536 -8.05 11.97 -2.98
N GLU A 537 -8.84 13.05 -3.03
CA GLU A 537 -9.48 13.66 -1.86
C GLU A 537 -10.31 12.68 -0.99
N GLU A 538 -10.94 11.63 -1.55
CA GLU A 538 -11.64 10.62 -0.74
C GLU A 538 -10.68 9.59 -0.13
N GLN A 539 -9.58 9.23 -0.81
CA GLN A 539 -8.51 8.40 -0.22
C GLN A 539 -7.81 9.16 0.92
N ASP A 540 -7.54 10.44 0.67
CA ASP A 540 -6.90 11.38 1.58
C ASP A 540 -7.84 11.83 2.70
N TRP A 541 -9.13 11.48 2.66
CA TRP A 541 -10.10 11.62 3.76
C TRP A 541 -10.38 10.29 4.48
N LEU A 542 -10.23 9.17 3.78
CA LEU A 542 -10.16 7.84 4.40
C LEU A 542 -8.90 7.69 5.28
N PHE A 543 -7.79 8.38 4.95
CA PHE A 543 -6.52 8.27 5.66
C PHE A 543 -5.89 9.58 6.19
N GLY A 544 -6.23 10.74 5.64
CA GLY A 544 -5.87 12.08 6.17
C GLY A 544 -4.65 12.76 5.53
N GLU A 545 -4.90 13.56 4.47
CA GLU A 545 -4.04 14.60 3.80
C GLU A 545 -3.42 14.25 2.41
N ALA A 546 -3.15 15.28 1.58
CA ALA A 546 -3.10 15.24 0.09
C ALA A 546 -2.08 16.22 -0.57
N LEU A 547 -1.28 15.83 -1.60
CA LEU A 547 -0.32 16.72 -2.34
C LEU A 547 0.05 16.31 -3.82
N PRO A 548 0.65 17.20 -4.68
CA PRO A 548 0.93 17.01 -6.13
C PRO A 548 2.44 17.01 -6.60
N ALA A 549 2.73 17.09 -7.92
CA ALA A 549 3.95 16.55 -8.61
C ALA A 549 4.92 17.52 -9.40
N GLY A 550 5.95 16.98 -10.11
CA GLY A 550 7.01 17.62 -10.96
C GLY A 550 7.37 16.77 -12.23
N LEU A 551 8.47 16.90 -13.01
CA LEU A 551 9.72 17.73 -12.99
C LEU A 551 10.40 17.89 -14.41
N SER A 552 11.71 18.24 -14.54
CA SER A 552 12.49 18.31 -15.82
C SER A 552 14.05 18.36 -15.68
N PHE A 553 14.81 18.33 -16.80
CA PHE A 553 16.29 18.42 -16.89
C PHE A 553 16.93 19.84 -16.82
N SER A 554 18.25 19.92 -17.05
CA SER A 554 19.15 21.10 -17.00
C SER A 554 20.13 21.15 -18.20
N HIS A 555 20.19 22.29 -18.92
CA HIS A 555 21.28 22.58 -19.88
C HIS A 555 22.53 23.15 -19.17
N ALA A 556 23.64 23.30 -19.92
CA ALA A 556 24.84 24.00 -19.48
C ALA A 556 25.09 25.28 -20.31
N GLU A 557 25.26 26.41 -19.62
CA GLU A 557 26.07 27.58 -20.02
C GLU A 557 26.93 28.00 -18.81
#